data_AF-A0A7S4EW68-F1
#
_entry.id   AF-A0A7S4EW68-F1
#
_cell.length_a   1.000
_cell.length_b   1.000
_cell.length_c   1.000
_cell.angle_alpha   90.00
_cell.angle_beta   90.00
_cell.angle_gamma   90.00
#
_symmetry.space_group_name_H-M   'P 1'
#
loop_
_entity.id
_entity.type
_entity.pdbx_description
1 polymer ?
#
loop_
_entity_poly.entity_id
_entity_poly.type
_entity_poly.pdbx_seq_one_letter_code
_entity_poly.pdbx_strand_id
1 'polypeptide(L)'
;MANISWSIDLEQNTSGILQDYANAGDAIGDAVLPSNMTSQGAWLVGEDAELMSALTFDVLVLCVCLIVYLVLHALHGSVYYVNPLRRNRGPPPPRNSWEWVSVVLRLNDTELEKHAGLDAVAYALFLRMLLQLFSVFGATVGVVQVAIYLTCSYRNDATYDGTLARLSLANTPVWDGTPCSVATMVLSMLGVWTLSLLTFFFLHRSWRRVIRLRQQYMVDARDASAHALLVIG
;
A
#
# COMPACT_ATOMS: atom_id res chain seq x y z
N MET A 1 -51.22 -58.82 35.60
CA MET A 1 -50.38 -57.62 35.78
C MET A 1 -49.46 -57.54 34.58
N ALA A 2 -49.75 -56.65 33.64
CA ALA A 2 -48.95 -56.41 32.45
C ALA A 2 -47.84 -55.41 32.79
N ASN A 3 -46.58 -55.71 32.44
CA ASN A 3 -45.49 -54.75 32.55
C ASN A 3 -44.84 -54.54 31.18
N ILE A 4 -44.59 -53.28 30.91
CA ILE A 4 -44.47 -52.63 29.62
C ILE A 4 -42.96 -52.46 29.32
N SER A 5 -42.47 -53.05 28.23
CA SER A 5 -41.07 -53.00 27.77
C SER A 5 -41.02 -52.21 26.45
N TRP A 6 -40.73 -50.91 26.52
CA TRP A 6 -40.60 -50.03 25.33
C TRP A 6 -39.32 -49.19 25.33
N SER A 7 -38.35 -49.46 26.19
CA SER A 7 -37.20 -48.55 26.38
C SER A 7 -35.88 -49.01 25.77
N ILE A 8 -35.86 -50.01 24.87
CA ILE A 8 -34.60 -50.53 24.29
C ILE A 8 -34.53 -50.37 22.75
N ASP A 9 -35.66 -50.23 22.06
CA ASP A 9 -35.67 -50.19 20.58
C ASP A 9 -35.42 -48.79 19.96
N LEU A 10 -35.35 -47.73 20.77
CA LEU A 10 -35.15 -46.35 20.26
C LEU A 10 -33.66 -45.96 20.09
N GLU A 11 -32.72 -46.61 20.79
CA GLU A 11 -31.28 -46.31 20.68
C GLU A 11 -30.58 -47.03 19.52
N GLN A 12 -31.07 -48.19 19.08
CA GLN A 12 -30.49 -48.89 17.93
C GLN A 12 -30.95 -48.34 16.57
N ASN A 13 -32.16 -47.78 16.50
CA ASN A 13 -32.66 -47.22 15.23
C ASN A 13 -32.06 -45.83 14.93
N THR A 14 -31.67 -45.06 15.95
CA THR A 14 -31.07 -43.74 15.78
C THR A 14 -29.62 -43.79 15.30
N SER A 15 -28.86 -44.84 15.66
CA SER A 15 -27.48 -45.02 15.19
C SER A 15 -27.37 -45.42 13.72
N GLY A 16 -28.30 -46.23 13.19
CA GLY A 16 -28.37 -46.55 11.76
C GLY A 16 -28.77 -45.35 10.89
N ILE A 17 -29.74 -44.55 11.37
CA ILE A 17 -30.23 -43.37 10.66
C ILE A 17 -29.17 -42.26 10.61
N LEU A 18 -28.39 -42.06 11.68
CA LEU A 18 -27.30 -41.07 11.68
C LEU A 18 -26.12 -41.47 10.79
N GLN A 19 -25.87 -42.78 10.61
CA GLN A 19 -24.84 -43.28 9.69
C GLN A 19 -25.23 -43.08 8.21
N ASP A 20 -26.51 -43.25 7.88
CA ASP A 20 -27.03 -42.99 6.52
C ASP A 20 -27.01 -41.49 6.16
N TYR A 21 -27.26 -40.59 7.13
CA TYR A 21 -27.11 -39.15 6.89
C TYR A 21 -25.64 -38.69 6.79
N ALA A 22 -24.71 -39.35 7.47
CA ALA A 22 -23.28 -39.07 7.33
C ALA A 22 -22.76 -39.49 5.93
N ASN A 23 -23.19 -40.65 5.42
CA ASN A 23 -22.82 -41.12 4.09
C ASN A 23 -23.53 -40.35 2.96
N ALA A 24 -24.75 -39.87 3.19
CA ALA A 24 -25.47 -39.01 2.24
C ALA A 24 -24.92 -37.58 2.18
N GLY A 25 -24.32 -37.07 3.26
CA GLY A 25 -23.64 -35.77 3.31
C GLY A 25 -22.39 -35.72 2.44
N ASP A 26 -21.57 -36.78 2.46
CA ASP A 26 -20.38 -36.90 1.61
C ASP A 26 -20.74 -37.01 0.12
N ALA A 27 -21.83 -37.71 -0.22
CA ALA A 27 -22.25 -37.88 -1.62
C ALA A 27 -22.89 -36.62 -2.25
N ILE A 28 -23.36 -35.67 -1.44
CA ILE A 28 -23.97 -34.41 -1.92
C ILE A 28 -22.96 -33.26 -1.92
N GLY A 29 -21.87 -33.36 -1.13
CA GLY A 29 -20.75 -32.41 -1.15
C GLY A 29 -19.90 -32.45 -2.42
N ASP A 30 -19.84 -33.62 -3.09
CA ASP A 30 -19.03 -33.82 -4.30
C ASP A 30 -19.75 -33.47 -5.62
N ALA A 31 -21.02 -33.02 -5.56
CA ALA A 31 -21.86 -32.81 -6.74
C ALA A 31 -22.20 -31.34 -7.04
N VAL A 32 -21.50 -30.37 -6.44
CA VAL A 32 -21.71 -28.94 -6.72
C VAL A 32 -20.43 -28.31 -7.26
N LEU A 33 -20.46 -28.14 -8.59
CA LEU A 33 -19.57 -27.42 -9.50
C LEU A 33 -18.40 -28.23 -10.10
N PRO A 34 -18.42 -28.50 -11.42
CA PRO A 34 -17.28 -29.09 -12.09
C PRO A 34 -16.07 -28.16 -11.98
N SER A 35 -14.97 -28.67 -11.46
CA SER A 35 -13.63 -28.08 -11.39
C SER A 35 -12.98 -27.78 -12.76
N ASN A 36 -13.80 -27.69 -13.81
CA ASN A 36 -13.42 -27.48 -15.21
C ASN A 36 -13.78 -26.07 -15.72
N MET A 37 -14.03 -25.11 -14.83
CA MET A 37 -14.25 -23.70 -15.22
C MET A 37 -13.43 -22.69 -14.43
N THR A 38 -12.37 -23.12 -13.76
CA THR A 38 -11.22 -22.24 -13.53
C THR A 38 -10.26 -22.44 -14.68
N SER A 39 -10.51 -21.68 -15.75
CA SER A 39 -9.67 -21.57 -16.92
C SER A 39 -8.19 -21.60 -16.54
N GLN A 40 -7.51 -22.61 -17.07
CA GLN A 40 -6.07 -22.64 -17.25
C GLN A 40 -5.57 -21.25 -17.67
N GLY A 41 -4.90 -20.59 -16.73
CA GLY A 41 -4.35 -19.25 -16.88
C GLY A 41 -3.56 -18.87 -15.63
N ALA A 42 -2.30 -19.31 -15.59
CA ALA A 42 -1.20 -18.69 -14.84
C ALA A 42 -1.21 -18.73 -13.29
N TRP A 43 -0.50 -19.72 -12.71
CA TRP A 43 0.42 -19.62 -11.54
C TRP A 43 0.05 -18.81 -10.27
N LEU A 44 -1.19 -18.42 -10.04
CA LEU A 44 -1.61 -17.61 -8.87
C LEU A 44 -2.68 -18.37 -8.06
N VAL A 45 -2.33 -18.81 -6.85
CA VAL A 45 -3.25 -19.48 -5.92
C VAL A 45 -3.71 -18.47 -4.86
N GLY A 46 -5.02 -18.44 -4.59
CA GLY A 46 -5.64 -17.75 -3.44
C GLY A 46 -5.29 -16.26 -3.29
N GLU A 47 -4.53 -15.94 -2.25
CA GLU A 47 -4.14 -14.57 -1.88
C GLU A 47 -3.35 -13.83 -2.98
N ASP A 48 -2.52 -14.57 -3.73
CA ASP A 48 -1.74 -13.98 -4.82
C ASP A 48 -2.66 -13.52 -5.96
N ALA A 49 -3.74 -14.27 -6.22
CA ALA A 49 -4.73 -13.94 -7.24
C ALA A 49 -5.59 -12.73 -6.82
N GLU A 50 -5.96 -12.64 -5.54
CA GLU A 50 -6.66 -11.47 -5.00
C GLU A 50 -5.85 -10.20 -5.17
N LEU A 51 -4.56 -10.21 -4.78
CA LEU A 51 -3.68 -9.06 -4.93
C LEU A 51 -3.48 -8.68 -6.39
N MET A 52 -3.25 -9.66 -7.28
CA MET A 52 -3.09 -9.38 -8.71
C MET A 52 -4.37 -8.82 -9.33
N SER A 53 -5.54 -9.29 -8.90
CA SER A 53 -6.83 -8.77 -9.37
C SER A 53 -7.05 -7.32 -8.91
N ALA A 54 -6.76 -7.01 -7.64
CA ALA A 54 -6.86 -5.67 -7.09
C ALA A 54 -5.88 -4.71 -7.78
N LEU A 55 -4.62 -5.12 -7.94
CA LEU A 55 -3.60 -4.33 -8.62
C LEU A 55 -3.96 -4.09 -10.08
N THR A 56 -4.50 -5.10 -10.77
CA THR A 56 -4.98 -4.95 -12.15
C THR A 56 -6.12 -3.94 -12.24
N PHE A 57 -7.06 -4.00 -11.31
CA PHE A 57 -8.16 -3.04 -11.23
C PHE A 57 -7.64 -1.61 -10.96
N ASP A 58 -6.74 -1.44 -10.00
CA ASP A 58 -6.16 -0.12 -9.67
C ASP A 58 -5.37 0.47 -10.83
N VAL A 59 -4.58 -0.36 -11.53
CA VAL A 59 -3.85 0.07 -12.74
C VAL A 59 -4.82 0.47 -13.85
N LEU A 60 -5.90 -0.29 -14.04
CA LEU A 60 -6.93 0.04 -15.03
C LEU A 60 -7.60 1.38 -14.69
N VAL A 61 -8.00 1.58 -13.44
CA VAL A 61 -8.60 2.83 -12.97
C VAL A 61 -7.62 3.99 -13.14
N LEU A 62 -6.34 3.80 -12.80
CA LEU A 62 -5.29 4.79 -13.00
C LEU A 62 -5.13 5.14 -14.49
N CYS A 63 -5.13 4.15 -15.39
CA CYS A 63 -5.06 4.37 -16.83
C CYS A 63 -6.28 5.17 -17.34
N VAL A 64 -7.49 4.82 -16.91
CA VAL A 64 -8.71 5.56 -17.27
C VAL A 64 -8.64 7.00 -16.77
N CYS A 65 -8.26 7.21 -15.51
CA CYS A 65 -8.07 8.54 -14.93
C CYS A 65 -7.00 9.35 -15.68
N LEU A 66 -5.89 8.72 -16.08
CA LEU A 66 -4.86 9.36 -16.89
C LEU A 66 -5.38 9.73 -18.28
N ILE A 67 -6.12 8.85 -18.96
CA ILE A 67 -6.71 9.16 -20.26
C ILE A 67 -7.68 10.34 -20.15
N VAL A 68 -8.57 10.32 -19.15
CA VAL A 68 -9.49 11.42 -18.87
C VAL A 68 -8.70 12.71 -18.61
N TYR A 69 -7.66 12.65 -17.79
CA TYR A 69 -6.80 13.80 -17.51
C TYR A 69 -6.11 14.33 -18.79
N LEU A 70 -5.57 13.45 -19.64
CA LEU A 70 -4.90 13.86 -20.89
C LEU A 70 -5.88 14.50 -21.88
N VAL A 71 -7.10 13.95 -22.00
CA VAL A 71 -8.16 14.53 -22.83
C VAL A 71 -8.60 15.88 -22.26
N LEU A 72 -8.83 15.99 -20.95
CA LEU A 72 -9.22 17.25 -20.30
C LEU A 72 -8.11 18.30 -20.37
N HIS A 73 -6.85 17.88 -20.23
CA HIS A 73 -5.67 18.75 -20.35
C HIS A 73 -5.51 19.26 -21.79
N ALA A 74 -5.77 18.43 -22.80
CA ALA A 74 -5.73 18.84 -24.21
C ALA A 74 -6.89 19.78 -24.58
N LEU A 75 -8.10 19.54 -24.04
CA LEU A 75 -9.30 20.32 -24.34
C LEU A 75 -9.37 21.64 -23.54
N HIS A 76 -9.00 21.62 -22.26
CA HIS A 76 -9.18 22.72 -21.31
C HIS A 76 -7.86 23.29 -20.77
N GLY A 77 -6.86 23.48 -21.64
CA GLY A 77 -5.59 24.09 -21.26
C GLY A 77 -5.74 25.42 -20.51
N SER A 78 -6.76 26.22 -20.83
CA SER A 78 -7.03 27.50 -20.12
C SER A 78 -7.37 27.36 -18.63
N VAL A 79 -7.85 26.20 -18.18
CA VAL A 79 -8.19 25.95 -16.77
C VAL A 79 -6.95 25.53 -15.98
N TYR A 80 -6.07 24.74 -16.61
CA TYR A 80 -4.85 24.21 -15.98
C TYR A 80 -3.69 25.22 -15.98
N TYR A 81 -3.55 26.02 -17.03
CA TYR A 81 -2.56 27.08 -17.12
C TYR A 81 -3.20 28.40 -16.65
N VAL A 82 -3.14 28.66 -15.33
CA VAL A 82 -3.71 29.87 -14.73
C VAL A 82 -3.17 31.13 -15.40
N ASN A 83 -4.11 31.89 -15.97
CA ASN A 83 -4.09 33.25 -16.51
C ASN A 83 -2.71 33.89 -16.82
N PRO A 84 -2.29 33.95 -18.10
CA PRO A 84 -1.04 34.60 -18.52
C PRO A 84 -0.98 36.11 -18.22
N LEU A 85 -2.10 36.75 -17.86
CA LEU A 85 -2.17 38.19 -17.57
C LEU A 85 -1.82 38.56 -16.12
N ARG A 86 -1.82 37.60 -15.18
CA ARG A 86 -1.62 37.88 -13.74
C ARG A 86 -0.20 37.59 -13.25
N ARG A 87 0.63 36.92 -14.06
CA ARG A 87 2.00 36.54 -13.69
C ARG A 87 2.89 36.63 -14.94
N ASN A 88 3.50 37.79 -15.12
CA ASN A 88 4.44 38.05 -16.21
C ASN A 88 5.56 36.99 -16.19
N ARG A 89 5.62 36.19 -17.27
CA ARG A 89 6.65 35.19 -17.62
C ARG A 89 6.63 33.87 -16.82
N GLY A 90 5.65 33.01 -17.13
CA GLY A 90 5.82 31.57 -16.95
C GLY A 90 6.53 30.93 -18.16
N PRO A 91 7.23 29.78 -18.00
CA PRO A 91 7.80 29.03 -19.11
C PRO A 91 6.72 28.63 -20.13
N PRO A 92 7.07 28.48 -21.42
CA PRO A 92 6.11 28.13 -22.46
C PRO A 92 5.39 26.82 -22.12
N PRO A 93 4.10 26.68 -22.47
CA PRO A 93 3.36 25.46 -22.21
C PRO A 93 4.08 24.27 -22.90
N PRO A 94 4.18 23.12 -22.21
CA PRO A 94 4.82 21.93 -22.76
C PRO A 94 4.16 21.52 -24.08
N ARG A 95 4.98 21.11 -25.05
CA ARG A 95 4.51 20.74 -26.40
C ARG A 95 3.89 19.35 -26.42
N ASN A 96 4.25 18.49 -25.46
CA ASN A 96 3.84 17.08 -25.43
C ASN A 96 3.01 16.73 -24.19
N SER A 97 2.04 15.83 -24.36
CA SER A 97 1.09 15.40 -23.31
C SER A 97 1.72 14.69 -22.10
N TRP A 98 3.01 14.35 -22.13
CA TRP A 98 3.76 13.70 -21.05
C TRP A 98 4.88 14.58 -20.47
N GLU A 99 5.17 15.71 -21.11
CA GLU A 99 6.27 16.59 -20.72
C GLU A 99 5.98 17.32 -19.40
N TRP A 100 4.70 17.47 -19.04
CA TRP A 100 4.28 17.99 -17.73
C TRP A 100 4.87 17.19 -16.56
N VAL A 101 5.00 15.86 -16.67
CA VAL A 101 5.57 15.03 -15.59
C VAL A 101 7.03 15.39 -15.37
N SER A 102 7.81 15.52 -16.45
CA SER A 102 9.22 15.90 -16.34
C SER A 102 9.38 17.33 -15.83
N VAL A 103 8.49 18.25 -16.19
CA VAL A 103 8.50 19.63 -15.69
C VAL A 103 8.23 19.65 -14.19
N VAL A 104 7.22 18.90 -13.72
CA VAL A 104 6.90 18.78 -12.29
C VAL A 104 8.05 18.17 -11.49
N LEU A 105 8.71 17.13 -12.03
CA LEU A 105 9.83 16.49 -11.36
C LEU A 105 11.11 17.34 -11.34
N ARG A 106 11.33 18.18 -12.36
CA ARG A 106 12.51 19.06 -12.47
C ARG A 106 12.31 20.44 -11.86
N LEU A 107 11.10 20.76 -11.41
CA LEU A 107 10.80 22.06 -10.84
C LEU A 107 11.66 22.31 -9.60
N ASN A 108 12.41 23.41 -9.63
CA ASN A 108 13.34 23.77 -8.58
C ASN A 108 12.57 24.32 -7.37
N ASP A 109 13.06 24.05 -6.16
CA ASP A 109 12.38 24.45 -4.92
C ASP A 109 12.19 25.98 -4.83
N THR A 110 13.15 26.74 -5.37
CA THR A 110 13.10 28.20 -5.44
C THR A 110 12.05 28.74 -6.41
N GLU A 111 11.83 28.05 -7.53
CA GLU A 111 10.76 28.41 -8.47
C GLU A 111 9.40 28.04 -7.90
N LEU A 112 9.31 26.88 -7.22
CA LEU A 112 8.09 26.45 -6.56
C LEU A 112 7.67 27.42 -5.44
N GLU A 113 8.62 27.91 -4.64
CA GLU A 113 8.39 28.93 -3.61
C GLU A 113 7.76 30.19 -4.20
N LYS A 114 8.36 30.70 -5.29
CA LYS A 114 7.89 31.92 -5.95
C LYS A 114 6.50 31.80 -6.57
N HIS A 115 6.07 30.61 -6.96
CA HIS A 115 4.83 30.40 -7.74
C HIS A 115 3.69 29.81 -6.92
N ALA A 116 3.96 28.79 -6.11
CA ALA A 116 2.96 28.02 -5.35
C ALA A 116 2.84 28.44 -3.87
N GLY A 117 3.81 29.23 -3.37
CA GLY A 117 3.85 29.68 -1.97
C GLY A 117 4.58 28.72 -1.03
N LEU A 118 4.85 29.21 0.19
CA LEU A 118 5.69 28.51 1.17
C LEU A 118 5.09 27.15 1.63
N ASP A 119 3.77 27.07 1.74
CA ASP A 119 3.09 25.86 2.22
C ASP A 119 3.16 24.71 1.20
N ALA A 120 2.97 25.01 -0.08
CA ALA A 120 3.10 24.04 -1.17
C ALA A 120 4.52 23.46 -1.25
N VAL A 121 5.54 24.30 -1.03
CA VAL A 121 6.94 23.86 -0.95
C VAL A 121 7.15 22.91 0.22
N ALA A 122 6.61 23.22 1.40
CA ALA A 122 6.72 22.35 2.56
C ALA A 122 6.09 20.97 2.32
N TYR A 123 4.92 20.92 1.67
CA TYR A 123 4.28 19.67 1.27
C TYR A 123 5.12 18.86 0.26
N ALA A 124 5.68 19.52 -0.76
CA ALA A 124 6.55 18.86 -1.74
C ALA A 124 7.85 18.32 -1.11
N LEU A 125 8.46 19.06 -0.18
CA LEU A 125 9.61 18.60 0.61
C LEU A 125 9.28 17.37 1.46
N PHE A 126 8.08 17.34 2.05
CA PHE A 126 7.59 16.19 2.82
C PHE A 126 7.41 14.95 1.94
N LEU A 127 6.76 15.09 0.77
CA LEU A 127 6.62 13.99 -0.18
C LEU A 127 7.96 13.47 -0.70
N ARG A 128 8.89 14.37 -1.05
CA ARG A 128 10.25 13.98 -1.48
C ARG A 128 11.00 13.25 -0.37
N MET A 129 10.85 13.66 0.89
CA MET A 129 11.42 12.96 2.04
C MET A 129 10.85 11.54 2.16
N LEU A 130 9.53 11.38 2.08
CA LEU A 130 8.89 10.07 2.15
C LEU A 130 9.38 9.14 1.04
N LEU A 131 9.45 9.63 -0.20
CA LEU A 131 9.97 8.87 -1.33
C LEU A 131 11.43 8.44 -1.12
N GLN A 132 12.28 9.35 -0.62
CA GLN A 132 13.67 9.02 -0.30
C GLN A 132 13.77 7.99 0.83
N LEU A 133 12.94 8.12 1.87
CA LEU A 133 12.89 7.20 3.01
C LEU A 133 12.50 5.79 2.54
N PHE A 134 11.38 5.65 1.83
CA PHE A 134 10.91 4.36 1.33
C PHE A 134 11.86 3.76 0.30
N SER A 135 12.49 4.57 -0.55
CA SER A 135 13.46 4.09 -1.54
C SER A 135 14.72 3.53 -0.87
N VAL A 136 15.31 4.25 0.10
CA VAL A 136 16.51 3.78 0.81
C VAL A 136 16.20 2.57 1.68
N PHE A 137 15.10 2.60 2.43
CA PHE A 137 14.69 1.48 3.27
C PHE A 137 14.35 0.25 2.42
N GLY A 138 13.54 0.42 1.38
CA GLY A 138 13.13 -0.65 0.48
C GLY A 138 14.32 -1.31 -0.20
N ALA A 139 15.27 -0.52 -0.72
CA ALA A 139 16.45 -1.05 -1.41
C ALA A 139 17.44 -1.79 -0.51
N THR A 140 17.54 -1.41 0.77
CA THR A 140 18.55 -1.96 1.69
C THR A 140 17.97 -3.05 2.59
N VAL A 141 17.03 -2.68 3.46
CA VAL A 141 16.44 -3.58 4.45
C VAL A 141 15.29 -4.37 3.83
N GLY A 142 14.45 -3.72 3.02
CA GLY A 142 13.28 -4.35 2.41
C GLY A 142 13.62 -5.57 1.55
N VAL A 143 14.59 -5.43 0.64
CA VAL A 143 15.06 -6.54 -0.23
C VAL A 143 15.59 -7.71 0.59
N VAL A 144 16.44 -7.45 1.59
CA VAL A 144 17.03 -8.49 2.44
C VAL A 144 15.96 -9.20 3.27
N GLN A 145 15.01 -8.43 3.80
CA GLN A 145 13.89 -8.94 4.58
C GLN A 145 13.01 -9.86 3.74
N VAL A 146 12.64 -9.44 2.53
CA VAL A 146 11.85 -10.22 1.57
C VAL A 146 12.56 -11.53 1.20
N ALA A 147 13.86 -11.47 0.89
CA ALA A 147 14.64 -12.65 0.51
C ALA A 147 14.68 -13.70 1.64
N ILE A 148 14.83 -13.25 2.88
CA ILE A 148 14.86 -14.15 4.04
C ILE A 148 13.48 -14.73 4.34
N TYR A 149 12.40 -13.94 4.25
CA TYR A 149 11.04 -14.47 4.41
C TYR A 149 10.72 -15.56 3.37
N LEU A 150 11.10 -15.36 2.11
CA LEU A 150 10.91 -16.37 1.07
C LEU A 150 11.71 -17.66 1.30
N THR A 151 12.91 -17.55 1.89
CA THR A 151 13.79 -18.70 2.11
C THR A 151 13.46 -19.45 3.41
N CYS A 152 12.99 -18.74 4.44
CA CYS A 152 12.74 -19.27 5.77
C CYS A 152 11.26 -19.58 6.08
N SER A 153 10.34 -19.28 5.16
CA SER A 153 8.92 -19.60 5.35
C SER A 153 8.71 -21.12 5.48
N TYR A 154 7.93 -21.50 6.49
CA TYR A 154 7.70 -22.90 6.86
C TYR A 154 6.83 -23.60 5.81
N ARG A 155 7.31 -24.74 5.30
CA ARG A 155 6.76 -25.43 4.12
C ARG A 155 5.64 -26.43 4.44
N ASN A 156 5.18 -26.55 5.69
CA ASN A 156 4.44 -27.75 6.11
C ASN A 156 2.92 -27.62 6.23
N ASP A 157 2.31 -26.48 5.92
CA ASP A 157 0.85 -26.41 5.77
C ASP A 157 0.47 -26.20 4.30
N ALA A 158 -0.16 -27.22 3.71
CA ALA A 158 -0.78 -27.19 2.39
C ALA A 158 -1.93 -26.16 2.28
N THR A 159 -2.22 -25.44 3.36
CA THR A 159 -3.27 -24.43 3.49
C THR A 159 -2.84 -23.06 2.94
N TYR A 160 -1.53 -22.77 2.85
CA TYR A 160 -1.01 -21.46 2.41
C TYR A 160 0.03 -21.61 1.29
N ASP A 161 -0.43 -21.94 0.09
CA ASP A 161 0.46 -22.15 -1.06
C ASP A 161 0.86 -20.85 -1.78
N GLY A 162 0.27 -19.71 -1.40
CA GLY A 162 0.55 -18.39 -1.97
C GLY A 162 1.91 -17.82 -1.55
N THR A 163 2.57 -17.12 -2.48
CA THR A 163 3.85 -16.42 -2.24
C THR A 163 3.69 -15.27 -1.25
N LEU A 164 2.53 -14.60 -1.26
CA LEU A 164 2.21 -13.52 -0.35
C LEU A 164 1.99 -14.01 1.09
N ALA A 165 1.36 -15.17 1.25
CA ALA A 165 1.20 -15.83 2.56
C ALA A 165 2.57 -16.10 3.21
N ARG A 166 3.59 -16.38 2.40
CA ARG A 166 4.99 -16.61 2.85
C ARG A 166 5.73 -15.34 3.26
N LEU A 167 5.28 -14.18 2.79
CA LEU A 167 5.83 -12.86 3.15
C LEU A 167 5.26 -12.33 4.47
N SER A 168 4.18 -12.94 4.98
CA SER A 168 3.58 -12.57 6.25
C SER A 168 4.39 -13.11 7.43
N LEU A 169 4.71 -12.23 8.39
CA LEU A 169 5.32 -12.62 9.67
C LEU A 169 4.45 -13.63 10.43
N ALA A 170 3.13 -13.62 10.20
CA ALA A 170 2.19 -14.55 10.83
C ALA A 170 2.42 -16.02 10.44
N ASN A 171 3.05 -16.26 9.28
CA ASN A 171 3.34 -17.60 8.76
C ASN A 171 4.78 -18.07 9.10
N THR A 172 5.50 -17.32 9.93
CA THR A 172 6.84 -17.68 10.39
C THR A 172 6.75 -18.30 11.78
N PRO A 173 7.32 -19.50 12.03
CA PRO A 173 7.27 -20.14 13.33
C PRO A 173 7.96 -19.27 14.38
N VAL A 174 7.21 -18.94 15.42
CA VAL A 174 7.72 -18.19 16.56
C VAL A 174 8.42 -19.16 17.49
N TRP A 175 9.76 -19.07 17.52
CA TRP A 175 10.59 -19.67 18.57
C TRP A 175 10.71 -21.21 18.55
N ASP A 176 10.77 -21.83 17.38
CA ASP A 176 11.04 -23.27 17.24
C ASP A 176 12.53 -23.64 17.46
N GLY A 177 13.37 -22.68 17.88
CA GLY A 177 14.80 -22.87 18.06
C GLY A 177 15.59 -23.08 16.76
N THR A 178 14.92 -23.06 15.60
CA THR A 178 15.57 -23.19 14.30
C THR A 178 16.37 -21.92 13.95
N PRO A 179 17.52 -22.05 13.25
CA PRO A 179 18.30 -20.89 12.84
C PRO A 179 17.50 -19.93 11.95
N CYS A 180 16.55 -20.42 11.16
CA CYS A 180 15.66 -19.59 10.34
C CYS A 180 14.67 -18.75 11.15
N SER A 181 14.02 -19.33 12.18
CA SER A 181 13.09 -18.58 13.04
C SER A 181 13.80 -17.50 13.85
N VAL A 182 15.04 -17.77 14.28
CA VAL A 182 15.84 -16.76 15.00
C VAL A 182 16.29 -15.65 14.04
N ALA A 183 16.74 -16.00 12.82
CA ALA A 183 17.19 -15.02 11.83
C ALA A 183 16.07 -14.07 11.37
N THR A 184 14.88 -14.59 11.08
CA THR A 184 13.70 -13.80 10.67
C THR A 184 13.27 -12.81 11.76
N MET A 185 13.24 -13.22 13.02
CA MET A 185 12.90 -12.34 14.15
C MET A 185 13.95 -11.26 14.40
N VAL A 186 15.23 -11.66 14.48
CA VAL A 186 16.34 -10.71 14.70
C VAL A 186 16.37 -9.68 13.59
N LEU A 187 16.21 -10.10 12.34
CA LEU A 187 16.19 -9.19 11.20
C LEU A 187 14.97 -8.27 11.23
N SER A 188 13.79 -8.77 11.59
CA SER A 188 12.59 -7.92 11.72
C SER A 188 12.76 -6.86 12.80
N MET A 189 13.34 -7.25 13.94
CA MET A 189 13.66 -6.31 15.02
C MET A 189 14.65 -5.25 14.52
N LEU A 190 15.76 -5.66 13.91
CA LEU A 190 16.73 -4.75 13.29
C LEU A 190 16.09 -3.87 12.21
N GLY A 191 15.14 -4.40 11.44
CA GLY A 191 14.38 -3.69 10.43
C GLY A 191 13.55 -2.55 11.02
N VAL A 192 12.86 -2.79 12.13
CA VAL A 192 12.09 -1.74 12.83
C VAL A 192 13.00 -0.68 13.44
N TRP A 193 14.13 -1.08 14.05
CA TRP A 193 15.10 -0.13 14.60
C TRP A 193 15.75 0.72 13.51
N THR A 194 16.17 0.11 12.40
CA THR A 194 16.75 0.81 11.26
C THR A 194 15.74 1.74 10.60
N LEU A 195 14.50 1.30 10.37
CA LEU A 195 13.42 2.15 9.86
C LEU A 195 13.17 3.35 10.76
N SER A 196 13.11 3.14 12.08
CA SER A 196 12.89 4.21 13.06
C SER A 196 14.02 5.23 13.02
N LEU A 197 15.28 4.78 13.06
CA LEU A 197 16.45 5.66 12.98
C LEU A 197 16.51 6.43 11.66
N LEU A 198 16.22 5.76 10.54
CA LEU A 198 16.19 6.37 9.22
C LEU A 198 15.10 7.44 9.14
N THR A 199 13.91 7.13 9.66
CA THR A 199 12.79 8.08 9.76
C THR A 199 13.19 9.31 10.54
N PHE A 200 13.74 9.17 11.75
CA PHE A 200 14.20 10.31 12.54
C PHE A 200 15.29 11.13 11.83
N PHE A 201 16.23 10.47 11.15
CA PHE A 201 17.30 11.15 10.41
C PHE A 201 16.76 11.99 9.25
N PHE A 202 15.92 11.40 8.38
CA PHE A 202 15.33 12.09 7.24
C PHE A 202 14.34 13.17 7.67
N LEU A 203 13.56 12.91 8.72
CA LEU A 203 12.64 13.87 9.30
C LEU A 203 13.40 15.06 9.85
N HIS A 204 14.45 14.84 10.65
CA HIS A 204 15.26 15.92 11.20
C HIS A 204 15.97 16.74 10.10
N ARG A 205 16.46 16.09 9.05
CA ARG A 205 17.04 16.79 7.88
C ARG A 205 16.01 17.66 7.18
N SER A 206 14.80 17.15 6.95
CA SER A 206 13.74 17.85 6.23
C SER A 206 13.12 18.96 7.06
N TRP A 207 12.89 18.72 8.35
CA TRP A 207 12.43 19.71 9.31
C TRP A 207 13.34 20.93 9.35
N ARG A 208 14.67 20.72 9.43
CA ARG A 208 15.64 21.82 9.39
C ARG A 208 15.60 22.60 8.08
N ARG A 209 15.29 21.96 6.94
CA ARG A 209 15.12 22.66 5.66
C ARG A 209 13.87 23.54 5.67
N VAL A 210 12.75 23.00 6.14
CA VAL A 210 11.48 23.75 6.23
C VAL A 210 11.62 24.97 7.14
N ILE A 211 12.27 24.83 8.31
CA ILE A 211 12.52 25.97 9.21
C ILE A 211 13.35 27.06 8.52
N ARG A 212 14.43 26.68 7.81
CA ARG A 212 15.28 27.66 7.11
C ARG A 212 14.51 28.41 6.03
N LEU A 213 13.71 27.70 5.24
CA LEU A 213 12.86 28.30 4.22
C LEU A 213 11.85 29.27 4.84
N ARG A 214 11.21 28.88 5.94
CA ARG A 214 10.29 29.76 6.68
C ARG A 214 10.99 31.01 7.21
N GLN A 215 12.20 30.87 7.75
CA GLN A 215 12.99 32.01 8.23
C GLN A 215 13.37 32.96 7.09
N GLN A 216 13.80 32.42 5.95
CA GLN A 216 14.14 33.21 4.76
C GLN A 216 12.90 33.93 4.21
N TYR A 217 11.77 33.23 4.13
CA TYR A 217 10.50 33.82 3.70
C TYR A 217 10.06 34.96 4.62
N MET A 218 10.16 34.81 5.94
CA MET A 218 9.81 35.88 6.89
C MET A 218 10.71 37.11 6.79
N VAL A 219 11.98 36.93 6.41
CA VAL A 219 12.92 38.05 6.23
C VAL A 219 12.66 38.78 4.90
N ASP A 220 12.29 38.05 3.84
CA ASP A 220 12.02 38.62 2.51
C ASP A 220 10.60 39.21 2.39
N ALA A 221 9.62 38.64 3.11
CA ALA A 221 8.25 39.11 3.16
C ALA A 221 8.14 40.42 3.96
N ARG A 222 8.45 41.56 3.31
CA ARG A 222 8.01 42.91 3.73
C ARG A 222 6.51 43.06 3.53
N ASP A 223 5.73 42.33 4.32
CA ASP A 223 4.29 42.25 4.16
C ASP A 223 3.59 43.17 5.18
N ALA A 224 2.52 43.85 4.74
CA ALA A 224 1.77 44.80 5.58
C ALA A 224 1.13 44.13 6.81
N SER A 225 0.95 42.81 6.75
CA SER A 225 0.48 41.95 7.85
C SER A 225 1.41 41.95 9.07
N ALA A 226 2.72 42.21 8.89
CA ALA A 226 3.66 42.36 10.00
C ALA A 226 3.40 43.61 10.85
N HIS A 227 2.62 44.56 10.34
CA HIS A 227 2.25 45.81 11.02
C HIS A 227 0.79 45.83 11.51
N ALA A 228 0.02 44.78 11.24
CA ALA A 228 -1.38 44.69 11.64
C ALA A 228 -1.54 43.74 12.84
N LEU A 229 -2.14 44.24 13.92
CA LEU A 229 -2.53 43.43 15.08
C LEU A 229 -4.04 43.22 15.06
N LEU A 230 -4.46 41.96 15.07
CA LEU A 230 -5.87 41.61 15.21
C LEU A 230 -6.22 41.57 16.71
N VAL A 231 -7.07 42.48 17.16
CA VAL A 231 -7.62 42.46 18.53
C VAL A 231 -8.91 41.64 18.50
N ILE A 232 -8.91 40.52 19.22
CA ILE A 232 -10.11 39.70 19.44
C ILE A 232 -10.71 40.15 20.78
N GLY A 233 -11.93 40.67 20.72
CA GLY A 233 -12.72 41.10 21.89
C GLY A 233 -13.67 40.02 22.40
#